data_AF-A0A7Z9HYW3-F1
#
_entry.id   AF-A0A7Z9HYW3-F1
#
_cell.length_a   1.000
_cell.length_b   1.000
_cell.length_c   1.000
_cell.angle_alpha   90.00
_cell.angle_beta   90.00
_cell.angle_gamma   90.00
#
_symmetry.space_group_name_H-M   'P 1'
#
loop_
_entity.id
_entity.type
_entity.pdbx_description
1 polymer ?
#
loop_
_entity_poly.entity_id
_entity_poly.type
_entity_poly.pdbx_seq_one_letter_code
_entity_poly.pdbx_strand_id
1 'polypeptide(L)'
;MIKIGVKVPEHEKILAGSGLIQNVSQLGMLCRTKHQLRAGQAVQLSIPTEDYSAGNSFPLQFLGTAQVSRLKPLEGSVVEAAFIFGSDLSEDMSFSLYIEALQFVASLKGTL
;
A
#
# COMPACT_ATOMS: atom_id res chain seq x y z
N MET A 1 -9.12 -2.66 0.80
CA MET A 1 -8.39 -2.00 1.93
C MET A 1 -7.04 -2.65 2.07
N ILE A 2 -5.96 -1.93 2.39
CA ILE A 2 -4.64 -2.56 2.62
C ILE A 2 -4.43 -2.87 4.10
N LYS A 3 -3.60 -3.86 4.39
CA LYS A 3 -3.06 -4.08 5.74
C LYS A 3 -1.65 -3.51 5.80
N ILE A 4 -1.41 -2.64 6.77
CA ILE A 4 -0.11 -2.04 7.05
C ILE A 4 0.39 -2.69 8.33
N GLY A 5 1.43 -3.51 8.22
CA GLY A 5 2.18 -4.07 9.32
C GLY A 5 3.29 -3.11 9.74
N VAL A 6 3.25 -2.65 10.97
CA VAL A 6 4.26 -1.76 11.54
C VAL A 6 5.04 -2.52 12.60
N LYS A 7 6.36 -2.63 12.40
CA LYS A 7 7.24 -3.10 13.47
C LYS A 7 7.50 -1.94 14.41
N VAL A 8 7.07 -2.08 15.66
CA VAL A 8 7.31 -1.10 16.72
C VAL A 8 8.41 -1.66 17.62
N PRO A 9 9.48 -0.90 17.93
CA PRO A 9 10.60 -1.41 18.74
C PRO A 9 10.17 -2.01 20.09
N GLU A 10 9.10 -1.49 20.67
CA GLU A 10 8.55 -1.87 21.97
C GLU A 10 7.63 -3.11 21.92
N HIS A 11 7.34 -3.64 20.72
CA HIS A 11 6.49 -4.81 20.54
C HIS A 11 7.21 -5.91 19.75
N GLU A 12 7.24 -7.11 20.32
CA GLU A 12 7.84 -8.29 19.69
C GLU A 12 7.08 -8.72 18.41
N LYS A 13 5.77 -8.42 18.35
CA LYS A 13 4.90 -8.73 17.21
C LYS A 13 4.65 -7.51 16.34
N ILE A 14 4.52 -7.74 15.04
CA ILE A 14 4.09 -6.71 14.08
C ILE A 14 2.66 -6.29 14.41
N LEU A 15 2.46 -5.00 14.65
CA LEU A 15 1.13 -4.44 14.79
C LEU A 15 0.58 -4.19 13.39
N ALA A 16 -0.43 -4.95 13.00
CA ALA A 16 -1.08 -4.82 11.71
C ALA A 16 -2.44 -4.14 11.86
N GLY A 17 -2.69 -3.13 11.04
CA GLY A 17 -4.00 -2.50 10.95
C GLY A 17 -4.32 -2.09 9.52
N SER A 18 -5.55 -1.65 9.30
CA SER A 18 -6.01 -1.27 7.97
C SER A 18 -5.54 0.14 7.57
N GLY A 19 -5.32 0.29 6.27
CA GLY A 19 -5.13 1.56 5.58
C GLY A 19 -6.04 1.66 4.36
N LEU A 20 -6.41 2.89 4.00
CA LEU A 20 -7.17 3.20 2.79
C LEU A 20 -6.24 3.80 1.74
N ILE A 21 -5.98 3.04 0.66
CA ILE A 21 -5.22 3.55 -0.50
C ILE A 21 -5.95 4.76 -1.08
N GLN A 22 -5.21 5.84 -1.30
CA GLN A 22 -5.66 7.02 -2.05
C GLN A 22 -5.11 7.01 -3.47
N ASN A 23 -3.85 6.58 -3.63
CA ASN A 23 -3.18 6.44 -4.91
C ASN A 23 -2.09 5.37 -4.81
N VAL A 24 -1.77 4.69 -5.90
CA VAL A 24 -0.72 3.67 -5.97
C VAL A 24 -0.04 3.70 -7.33
N SER A 25 1.28 3.47 -7.34
CA SER A 25 2.11 3.28 -8.52
C SER A 25 3.05 2.09 -8.29
N GLN A 26 3.88 1.75 -9.28
CA GLN A 26 4.89 0.71 -9.13
C GLN A 26 5.94 1.05 -8.06
N LEU A 27 6.21 2.33 -7.81
CA LEU A 27 7.27 2.78 -6.90
C LEU A 27 6.77 3.06 -5.48
N GLY A 28 5.47 3.20 -5.28
CA GLY A 28 4.95 3.59 -3.98
C GLY A 28 3.45 3.81 -3.95
N MET A 29 2.97 4.26 -2.79
CA MET A 29 1.55 4.56 -2.60
C MET A 29 1.33 5.70 -1.63
N LEU A 30 0.16 6.32 -1.76
CA LEU A 30 -0.41 7.23 -0.79
C LEU A 30 -1.56 6.51 -0.09
N CYS A 31 -1.55 6.49 1.24
CA CYS A 31 -2.58 5.80 2.02
C CYS A 31 -2.96 6.61 3.26
N ARG A 32 -4.25 6.58 3.61
CA ARG A 32 -4.76 7.11 4.88
C ARG A 32 -4.83 6.02 5.94
N THR A 33 -4.33 6.33 7.12
CA THR A 33 -4.12 5.35 8.18
C THR A 33 -4.22 6.01 9.56
N LYS A 34 -4.57 5.23 10.59
CA LYS A 34 -4.55 5.68 11.99
C LYS A 34 -3.27 5.23 12.74
N HIS A 35 -2.34 4.59 12.03
CA HIS A 35 -1.08 4.18 12.64
C HIS A 35 -0.22 5.40 12.97
N GLN A 36 0.43 5.37 14.12
CA GLN A 36 1.44 6.35 14.49
C GLN A 36 2.75 6.00 13.78
N LEU A 37 2.94 6.54 12.58
CA LEU A 37 4.11 6.32 11.74
C LEU A 37 5.14 7.43 11.91
N ARG A 38 6.40 7.14 11.54
CA ARG A 38 7.48 8.14 11.45
C ARG A 38 8.08 8.14 10.05
N ALA A 39 8.50 9.30 9.57
CA ALA A 39 9.26 9.38 8.32
C ALA A 39 10.56 8.56 8.43
N GLY A 40 10.90 7.84 7.37
CA GLY A 40 12.02 6.88 7.33
C GLY A 40 11.71 5.51 7.92
N GLN A 41 10.56 5.31 8.57
CA GLN A 41 10.20 4.03 9.18
C GLN A 41 9.94 2.96 8.11
N ALA A 42 10.58 1.80 8.28
CA ALA A 42 10.27 0.61 7.49
C ALA A 42 8.99 -0.06 8.00
N VAL A 43 8.13 -0.46 7.07
CA VAL A 43 6.87 -1.16 7.31
C VAL A 43 6.76 -2.37 6.40
N GLN A 44 5.92 -3.33 6.78
CA GLN A 44 5.44 -4.38 5.90
C GLN A 44 4.05 -4.00 5.40
N LEU A 45 3.79 -4.26 4.13
CA LEU A 45 2.53 -4.01 3.46
C LEU A 45 1.95 -5.32 2.96
N SER A 46 0.62 -5.37 3.02
CA SER A 46 -0.18 -6.43 2.41
C SER A 46 -1.28 -5.75 1.59
N ILE A 47 -1.14 -5.87 0.27
CA ILE A 47 -2.00 -5.25 -0.74
C ILE A 47 -2.90 -6.34 -1.32
N PRO A 48 -4.18 -6.43 -0.92
CA PRO A 48 -5.09 -7.44 -1.46
C PRO A 48 -5.44 -7.11 -2.92
N THR A 49 -5.68 -8.16 -3.69
CA THR A 49 -6.04 -8.08 -5.12
C THR A 49 -7.47 -8.55 -5.38
N GLU A 50 -8.24 -8.82 -4.33
CA GLU A 50 -9.55 -9.50 -4.36
C GLU A 50 -10.48 -8.97 -5.46
N ASP A 51 -10.58 -7.65 -5.63
CA ASP A 51 -11.45 -7.00 -6.62
C ASP A 51 -11.01 -7.19 -8.09
N TYR A 52 -9.76 -7.61 -8.34
CA TYR A 52 -9.16 -7.79 -9.67
C TYR A 52 -8.58 -9.19 -9.91
N SER A 53 -8.60 -10.04 -8.88
CA SER A 53 -8.11 -11.41 -8.94
C SER A 53 -8.96 -12.32 -9.84
N ALA A 54 -10.25 -12.00 -10.00
CA ALA A 54 -11.27 -12.84 -10.64
C ALA A 54 -11.13 -13.05 -12.17
N GLY A 55 -10.00 -12.67 -12.78
CA GLY A 55 -9.76 -12.91 -14.21
C GLY A 55 -8.29 -12.97 -14.65
N ASN A 56 -7.35 -12.51 -13.83
CA ASN A 56 -5.97 -12.25 -14.26
C ASN A 56 -4.90 -13.10 -13.55
N SER A 57 -5.28 -14.16 -12.82
CA SER A 57 -4.35 -15.06 -12.10
C SER A 57 -3.40 -14.36 -11.11
N PHE A 58 -3.76 -13.18 -10.59
CA PHE A 58 -2.97 -12.49 -9.58
C PHE A 58 -3.02 -13.23 -8.22
N PRO A 59 -1.95 -13.18 -7.41
CA PRO A 59 -1.99 -13.71 -6.05
C PRO A 59 -3.04 -12.96 -5.22
N LEU A 60 -3.66 -13.60 -4.22
CA LEU A 60 -4.69 -12.99 -3.37
C LEU A 60 -4.26 -11.68 -2.71
N GLN A 61 -2.96 -11.56 -2.45
CA GLN A 61 -2.34 -10.36 -1.93
C GLN A 61 -0.88 -10.30 -2.35
N PHE A 62 -0.38 -9.08 -2.56
CA PHE A 62 1.05 -8.81 -2.63
C PHE A 62 1.56 -8.46 -1.23
N LEU A 63 2.65 -9.08 -0.83
CA LEU A 63 3.34 -8.83 0.43
C LEU A 63 4.68 -8.18 0.12
N GLY A 64 5.00 -7.10 0.82
CA GLY A 64 6.37 -6.62 0.79
C GLY A 64 6.66 -5.43 1.69
N THR A 65 7.89 -4.94 1.61
CA THR A 65 8.43 -3.90 2.47
C THR A 65 8.21 -2.52 1.85
N ALA A 66 8.12 -1.52 2.70
CA ALA A 66 8.09 -0.13 2.26
C ALA A 66 8.69 0.79 3.31
N GLN A 67 9.09 1.98 2.89
CA GLN A 67 9.55 3.04 3.76
C GLN A 67 8.58 4.22 3.73
N VAL A 68 8.23 4.74 4.91
CA VAL A 68 7.44 5.96 5.03
C VAL A 68 8.27 7.14 4.54
N SER A 69 7.92 7.76 3.42
CA SER A 69 8.65 8.90 2.88
C SER A 69 8.13 10.23 3.39
N ARG A 70 6.81 10.36 3.53
CA ARG A 70 6.15 11.58 3.98
C ARG A 70 4.90 11.26 4.79
N LEU A 71 4.62 12.12 5.77
CA LEU A 71 3.40 12.09 6.55
C LEU A 71 2.73 13.46 6.48
N LYS A 72 1.40 13.46 6.36
CA LYS A 72 0.56 14.65 6.44
C LYS A 72 -0.57 14.37 7.43
N PRO A 73 -0.60 15.03 8.60
CA PRO A 73 -1.73 14.93 9.51
C PRO A 73 -3.02 15.41 8.82
N LEU A 74 -4.11 14.69 9.04
CA LEU A 74 -5.47 15.08 8.66
C LEU A 74 -6.31 15.30 9.93
N GLU A 75 -7.61 15.57 9.77
CA GLU A 75 -8.51 15.72 10.91
C GLU A 75 -8.61 14.43 11.77
N GLY A 76 -8.70 14.62 13.08
CA GLY A 76 -8.73 13.53 14.06
C GLY A 76 -7.40 12.79 14.19
N SER A 77 -7.45 11.46 14.34
CA SER A 77 -6.28 10.59 14.49
C SER A 77 -5.80 10.00 13.15
N VAL A 78 -6.19 10.61 12.02
CA VAL A 78 -5.88 10.09 10.69
C VAL A 78 -4.66 10.80 10.14
N VAL A 79 -3.75 10.01 9.56
CA VAL A 79 -2.57 10.50 8.86
C VAL A 79 -2.61 10.00 7.43
N GLU A 80 -2.30 10.87 6.49
CA GLU A 80 -2.00 10.51 5.12
C GLU A 80 -0.50 10.26 4.98
N ALA A 81 -0.14 9.03 4.65
CA ALA A 81 1.22 8.55 4.60
C ALA A 81 1.58 8.17 3.16
N ALA A 82 2.71 8.70 2.69
CA ALA A 82 3.34 8.28 1.45
C ALA A 82 4.38 7.19 1.77
N PHE A 83 4.36 6.12 0.99
CA PHE A 83 5.25 4.98 1.14
C PHE A 83 6.03 4.79 -0.16
N ILE A 84 7.33 4.54 -0.04
CA ILE A 84 8.19 4.06 -1.13
C ILE A 84 8.32 2.55 -0.97
N PHE A 85 8.04 1.80 -2.01
CA PHE A 85 8.11 0.35 -1.98
C PHE A 85 9.57 -0.15 -2.01
N GLY A 86 9.84 -1.20 -1.25
CA GLY A 86 11.07 -1.98 -1.36
C GLY A 86 11.11 -2.80 -2.65
N SER A 87 12.27 -3.37 -2.96
CA SER A 87 12.49 -4.15 -4.20
C SER A 87 11.56 -5.35 -4.32
N ASP A 88 11.09 -5.90 -3.20
CA ASP A 88 10.13 -7.00 -3.16
C ASP A 88 8.75 -6.67 -3.74
N LEU A 89 8.43 -5.37 -3.88
CA LEU A 89 7.25 -4.90 -4.61
C LEU A 89 7.63 -4.14 -5.88
N SER A 90 8.61 -3.24 -5.82
CA SER A 90 8.92 -2.34 -6.95
C SER A 90 9.56 -3.05 -8.14
N GLU A 91 10.24 -4.17 -7.92
CA GLU A 91 10.85 -5.00 -8.97
C GLU A 91 10.01 -6.24 -9.30
N ASP A 92 8.88 -6.46 -8.62
CA ASP A 92 7.99 -7.59 -8.89
C ASP A 92 7.19 -7.34 -10.18
N MET A 93 7.39 -8.21 -11.17
CA MET A 93 6.72 -8.13 -12.47
C MET A 93 5.20 -8.34 -12.36
N SER A 94 4.76 -9.25 -11.50
CA SER A 94 3.33 -9.52 -11.30
C SER A 94 2.64 -8.33 -10.63
N PHE A 95 3.33 -7.68 -9.69
CA PHE A 95 2.86 -6.44 -9.07
C PHE A 95 2.78 -5.31 -10.09
N SER A 96 3.78 -5.19 -10.97
CA SER A 96 3.79 -4.18 -12.04
C SER A 96 2.58 -4.35 -12.98
N LEU A 97 2.33 -5.58 -13.45
CA LEU A 97 1.14 -5.91 -14.26
C LEU A 97 -0.17 -5.62 -13.52
N TYR A 98 -0.21 -5.86 -12.21
CA TYR A 98 -1.37 -5.52 -11.39
C TYR A 98 -1.61 -4.00 -11.34
N ILE A 99 -0.56 -3.19 -11.13
CA ILE A 99 -0.67 -1.73 -11.14
C ILE A 99 -1.13 -1.21 -12.51
N GLU A 100 -0.58 -1.75 -13.61
CA GLU A 100 -1.01 -1.40 -14.97
C GLU A 100 -2.51 -1.70 -15.19
N ALA A 101 -2.98 -2.88 -14.75
CA ALA A 101 -4.39 -3.25 -14.82
C ALA A 101 -5.29 -2.27 -14.04
N LEU A 102 -4.87 -1.85 -12.84
CA LEU A 102 -5.58 -0.83 -12.06
C LEU A 102 -5.67 0.51 -12.80
N GLN A 103 -4.57 0.95 -13.42
CA GLN A 103 -4.52 2.20 -14.17
C GLN A 103 -5.41 2.16 -15.41
N PHE A 104 -5.43 1.01 -16.11
CA PHE A 104 -6.32 0.80 -17.25
C PHE A 104 -7.80 0.88 -16.84
N VAL A 105 -8.20 0.24 -15.74
CA VAL A 105 -9.59 0.33 -15.27
C VAL A 105 -9.95 1.73 -14.77
N ALA A 106 -9.00 2.44 -14.15
CA ALA A 106 -9.20 3.82 -13.74
C ALA A 106 -9.41 4.77 -14.95
N SER A 107 -8.67 4.58 -16.05
CA SER A 107 -8.84 5.41 -17.25
C SER A 107 -10.20 5.19 -17.92
N LEU A 108 -10.69 3.94 -17.95
CA LEU A 108 -12.03 3.63 -18.44
C LEU A 108 -13.14 4.32 -17.63
N LYS A 109 -12.98 4.43 -16.31
CA LYS A 109 -13.96 5.07 -15.42
C LYS A 109 -13.93 6.61 -15.47
N GLY A 110 -12.82 7.21 -15.87
CA GLY A 110 -12.68 8.67 -16.01
C GLY A 110 -13.28 9.25 -17.30
N THR A 111 -13.91 8.41 -18.14
CA THR A 111 -14.40 8.79 -19.49
C THR A 111 -15.94 8.81 -19.58
N LEU A 112 -16.66 9.03 -18.46
CA LEU A 112 -18.12 9.18 -18.43
C LEU A 112 -18.54 10.48 -17.72
#